data_AF-A0A7S3TJ85-F1
#
_entry.id   AF-A0A7S3TJ85-F1
#
_cell.length_a   1.000
_cell.length_b   1.000
_cell.length_c   1.000
_cell.angle_alpha   90.00
_cell.angle_beta   90.00
_cell.angle_gamma   90.00
#
_symmetry.space_group_name_H-M   'P 1'
#
loop_
_entity.id
_entity.type
_entity.pdbx_description
1 polymer ?
#
loop_
_entity_poly.entity_id
_entity_poly.type
_entity_poly.pdbx_seq_one_letter_code
_entity_poly.pdbx_strand_id
1 'polypeptide(L)'
;THQDRRFGFVLDEGYEWTAPVWVGEFGSYRRGVYWMNFLRYLAERDVDWAYWPLQGTKFMDGVWSPDGYTAYENPHYEDDTFGIFKNDSYTIREPWRLTDLKGLMTSPAVWRPSNYP
;
A
#
# COMPACT_ATOMS: atom_id res chain seq x y z
N THR A 1 1.41 18.00 -6.28
CA THR A 1 1.90 16.71 -6.81
C THR A 1 0.84 16.06 -7.71
N HIS A 2 1.10 14.90 -8.31
CA HIS A 2 0.13 14.19 -9.17
C HIS A 2 -1.18 13.84 -8.43
N GLN A 3 -1.09 13.43 -7.16
CA GLN A 3 -2.26 13.01 -6.37
C GLN A 3 -3.16 14.19 -5.97
N ASP A 4 -2.59 15.38 -5.81
CA ASP A 4 -3.37 16.59 -5.47
C ASP A 4 -4.35 16.97 -6.58
N ARG A 5 -4.06 16.60 -7.84
CA ARG A 5 -4.99 16.80 -8.98
C ARG A 5 -6.11 15.76 -9.04
N ARG A 6 -6.08 14.73 -8.19
CA ARG A 6 -7.04 13.62 -8.19
C ARG A 6 -7.90 13.63 -6.95
N PHE A 7 -7.28 13.43 -5.79
CA PHE A 7 -7.97 13.39 -4.50
C PHE A 7 -7.32 14.32 -3.48
N GLY A 8 -6.01 14.53 -3.55
CA GLY A 8 -5.25 15.22 -2.51
C GLY A 8 -5.56 16.70 -2.31
N PHE A 9 -6.33 17.31 -3.22
CA PHE A 9 -6.83 18.67 -3.04
C PHE A 9 -7.69 18.79 -1.79
N VAL A 10 -8.46 17.76 -1.41
CA VAL A 10 -9.33 17.82 -0.21
C VAL A 10 -8.55 17.87 1.11
N LEU A 11 -7.23 17.67 1.07
CA LEU A 11 -6.36 17.71 2.24
C LEU A 11 -5.86 19.13 2.57
N ASP A 12 -6.08 20.13 1.72
CA ASP A 12 -5.70 21.50 2.10
C ASP A 12 -6.66 22.01 3.17
N GLU A 13 -6.10 22.48 4.28
CA GLU A 13 -6.87 22.95 5.43
C GLU A 13 -7.55 24.31 5.17
N GLY A 14 -8.67 24.55 5.85
CA GLY A 14 -9.35 25.85 5.88
C GLY A 14 -10.31 26.11 4.71
N TYR A 15 -10.64 25.09 3.91
CA TYR A 15 -11.62 25.19 2.83
C TYR A 15 -12.91 24.42 3.17
N GLU A 16 -14.03 24.77 2.53
CA GLU A 16 -15.32 24.09 2.75
C GLU A 16 -15.31 22.63 2.28
N TRP A 17 -14.43 22.30 1.34
CA TRP A 17 -14.27 20.95 0.82
C TRP A 17 -13.19 20.14 1.54
N THR A 18 -12.56 20.70 2.59
CA THR A 18 -11.53 20.00 3.35
C THR A 18 -12.12 18.73 3.97
N ALA A 19 -11.50 17.58 3.73
CA ALA A 19 -11.97 16.29 4.20
C ALA A 19 -10.80 15.34 4.49
N PRO A 20 -10.95 14.44 5.48
CA PRO A 20 -9.96 13.38 5.71
C PRO A 20 -9.94 12.41 4.51
N VAL A 21 -8.77 11.86 4.23
CA VAL A 21 -8.58 10.82 3.20
C VAL A 21 -8.04 9.56 3.84
N TRP A 22 -8.68 8.43 3.52
CA TRP A 22 -8.21 7.09 3.88
C TRP A 22 -7.82 6.33 2.61
N VAL A 23 -6.54 6.01 2.45
CA VAL A 23 -6.08 5.12 1.37
C VAL A 23 -6.34 3.68 1.79
N GLY A 24 -7.44 3.11 1.29
CA GLY A 24 -7.90 1.78 1.67
C GLY A 24 -6.94 0.65 1.29
N GLU A 25 -6.26 0.79 0.16
CA GLU A 25 -5.32 -0.23 -0.33
C GLU A 25 -4.17 0.42 -1.09
N PHE A 26 -2.96 -0.04 -0.79
CA PHE A 26 -1.79 0.13 -1.63
C PHE A 26 -0.77 -0.97 -1.30
N GLY A 27 0.12 -1.25 -2.24
CA GLY A 27 1.16 -2.25 -2.06
C GLY A 27 2.24 -2.17 -3.13
N SER A 28 3.38 -2.79 -2.86
CA SER A 28 4.44 -2.97 -3.87
C SER A 28 5.27 -4.21 -3.57
N TYR A 29 5.51 -5.04 -4.59
CA TYR A 29 6.45 -6.16 -4.53
C TYR A 29 7.92 -5.73 -4.63
N ARG A 30 8.20 -4.45 -4.92
CA ARG A 30 9.57 -3.88 -5.01
C ARG A 30 9.68 -2.56 -4.25
N ARG A 31 10.83 -2.32 -3.61
CA ARG A 31 11.18 -1.02 -3.01
C ARG A 31 11.68 -0.03 -4.08
N GLY A 32 10.79 0.35 -4.99
CA GLY A 32 11.11 1.16 -6.17
C GLY A 32 10.62 2.61 -6.09
N VAL A 33 10.74 3.33 -7.21
CA VAL A 33 10.35 4.74 -7.35
C VAL A 33 8.90 5.00 -6.95
N TYR A 34 7.97 4.12 -7.34
CA TYR A 34 6.57 4.21 -6.92
C TYR A 34 6.43 4.19 -5.40
N TRP A 35 6.98 3.16 -4.75
CA TRP A 35 6.91 2.96 -3.30
C TRP A 35 7.46 4.17 -2.54
N MET A 36 8.67 4.61 -2.89
CA MET A 36 9.34 5.71 -2.20
C MET A 36 8.59 7.04 -2.34
N ASN A 37 8.08 7.35 -3.54
CA ASN A 37 7.35 8.59 -3.76
C ASN A 37 5.94 8.55 -3.17
N PHE A 38 5.27 7.39 -3.19
CA PHE A 38 3.93 7.25 -2.62
C PHE A 38 3.97 7.34 -1.10
N LEU A 39 4.88 6.63 -0.43
CA LEU A 39 5.05 6.76 1.03
C LEU A 39 5.42 8.19 1.45
N ARG A 40 6.31 8.86 0.69
CA ARG A 40 6.63 10.27 0.94
C ARG A 40 5.36 11.13 0.86
N TYR A 41 4.52 10.91 -0.15
CA TYR A 41 3.27 11.66 -0.29
C TYR A 41 2.32 11.45 0.89
N LEU A 42 2.12 10.20 1.32
CA LEU A 42 1.28 9.90 2.48
C LEU A 42 1.82 10.59 3.75
N ALA A 43 3.13 10.58 3.95
CA ALA A 43 3.77 11.23 5.10
C ALA A 43 3.66 12.76 5.05
N GLU A 44 3.95 13.37 3.91
CA GLU A 44 3.94 14.84 3.74
C GLU A 44 2.53 15.45 3.84
N ARG A 45 1.50 14.66 3.55
CA ARG A 45 0.10 15.09 3.52
C ARG A 45 -0.74 14.52 4.64
N ASP A 46 -0.12 13.85 5.61
CA ASP A 46 -0.75 13.24 6.78
C ASP A 46 -1.97 12.37 6.42
N VAL A 47 -1.79 11.48 5.44
CA VAL A 47 -2.87 10.64 4.91
C VAL A 47 -2.93 9.31 5.67
N ASP A 48 -4.10 8.97 6.22
CA ASP A 48 -4.37 7.68 6.84
C ASP A 48 -4.47 6.56 5.80
N TRP A 49 -4.14 5.32 6.19
CA TRP A 49 -3.99 4.22 5.24
C TRP A 49 -4.17 2.82 5.83
N ALA A 50 -4.47 1.87 4.95
CA ALA A 50 -4.31 0.44 5.16
C ALA A 50 -3.44 -0.18 4.06
N TYR A 51 -2.54 -1.09 4.46
CA TYR A 51 -1.66 -1.80 3.54
C TYR A 51 -2.33 -3.09 3.04
N TRP A 52 -2.24 -3.36 1.74
CA TRP A 52 -2.71 -4.61 1.17
C TRP A 52 -1.62 -5.32 0.36
N PRO A 53 -1.43 -6.65 0.53
CA PRO A 53 -2.06 -7.52 1.52
C PRO A 53 -1.20 -7.70 2.79
N LEU A 54 -1.84 -8.06 3.90
CA LEU A 54 -1.11 -8.53 5.08
C LEU A 54 -0.47 -9.91 4.82
N GLN A 55 -1.24 -10.80 4.20
CA GLN A 55 -0.89 -12.21 3.99
C GLN A 55 -0.01 -12.41 2.75
N GLY A 56 0.96 -13.32 2.85
CA GLY A 56 1.87 -13.70 1.76
C GLY A 56 1.27 -14.64 0.71
N THR A 57 0.00 -15.00 0.85
CA THR A 57 -0.72 -15.96 0.00
C THR A 57 -2.06 -15.39 -0.37
N LYS A 58 -2.48 -15.58 -1.61
CA LYS A 58 -3.82 -15.24 -2.09
C LYS A 58 -4.54 -16.48 -2.60
N PHE A 59 -5.83 -16.56 -2.35
CA PHE A 59 -6.66 -17.59 -2.95
C PHE A 59 -7.00 -17.17 -4.38
N MET A 60 -6.81 -18.09 -5.32
CA MET A 60 -7.04 -17.88 -6.74
C MET A 60 -8.16 -18.81 -7.18
N ASP A 61 -9.34 -18.23 -7.37
CA ASP A 61 -10.53 -18.88 -7.87
C ASP A 61 -10.75 -18.67 -9.37
N GLY A 62 -10.00 -17.74 -9.97
CA GLY A 62 -10.06 -17.42 -11.38
C GLY A 62 -9.21 -16.21 -11.74
N VAL A 63 -9.45 -15.71 -12.95
CA VAL A 63 -8.77 -14.53 -13.49
C VAL A 63 -9.79 -13.59 -14.13
N TRP A 64 -9.63 -12.30 -13.89
CA TRP A 64 -10.37 -11.27 -14.60
C TRP A 64 -9.65 -10.90 -15.90
N SER A 65 -10.39 -10.88 -17.00
CA SER A 65 -9.93 -10.46 -18.33
C SER A 65 -10.89 -9.42 -18.91
N PRO A 66 -10.56 -8.74 -20.02
CA PRO A 66 -11.50 -7.85 -20.69
C PRO A 66 -12.83 -8.53 -21.08
N ASP A 67 -12.81 -9.85 -21.30
CA ASP A 67 -13.98 -10.66 -21.66
C ASP A 67 -14.78 -11.15 -20.44
N GLY A 68 -14.36 -10.76 -19.23
CA GLY A 68 -14.99 -11.11 -17.95
C GLY A 68 -14.17 -12.05 -17.08
N TYR A 69 -14.82 -12.56 -16.04
CA TYR A 69 -14.24 -13.49 -15.07
C TYR A 69 -14.23 -14.93 -15.60
N THR A 70 -13.05 -15.56 -15.61
CA THR A 70 -12.89 -16.99 -15.92
C THR A 70 -12.46 -17.72 -14.65
N ALA A 71 -13.32 -18.58 -14.13
CA ALA A 71 -13.00 -19.42 -12.98
C ALA A 71 -11.94 -20.47 -13.35
N TYR A 72 -11.04 -20.78 -12.42
CA TYR A 72 -10.10 -21.88 -12.56
C TYR A 72 -10.79 -23.21 -12.27
N GLU A 73 -10.44 -24.25 -13.04
CA GLU A 73 -10.93 -25.61 -12.78
C GLU A 73 -10.52 -26.12 -11.40
N ASN A 74 -9.32 -25.71 -10.94
CA ASN A 74 -8.77 -26.06 -9.64
C ASN A 74 -8.34 -24.78 -8.90
N PRO A 75 -9.24 -24.18 -8.10
CA PRO A 75 -8.89 -23.07 -7.23
C PRO A 75 -7.78 -23.47 -6.24
N HIS A 76 -6.83 -22.58 -6.01
CA HIS A 76 -5.65 -22.88 -5.19
C HIS A 76 -5.10 -21.61 -4.55
N TYR A 77 -4.22 -21.78 -3.56
CA TYR A 77 -3.45 -20.66 -3.02
C TYR A 77 -2.19 -20.44 -3.85
N GLU A 78 -1.90 -19.19 -4.18
CA GLU A 78 -0.65 -18.76 -4.81
C GLU A 78 0.17 -17.85 -3.88
N ASP A 79 1.47 -17.79 -4.16
CA ASP A 79 2.39 -16.84 -3.52
C ASP A 79 2.02 -15.39 -3.88
N ASP A 80 1.68 -14.59 -2.87
CA ASP A 80 1.45 -13.16 -3.02
C ASP A 80 2.68 -12.37 -2.56
N THR A 81 3.45 -11.93 -3.55
CA THR A 81 4.70 -11.17 -3.34
C THR A 81 4.48 -9.79 -2.71
N PHE A 82 3.25 -9.28 -2.70
CA PHE A 82 2.91 -8.01 -2.04
C PHE A 82 2.71 -8.18 -0.53
N GLY A 83 2.53 -9.41 -0.04
CA GLY A 83 2.20 -9.70 1.37
C GLY A 83 3.31 -9.40 2.38
N ILE A 84 2.97 -8.84 3.55
CA ILE A 84 3.94 -8.60 4.65
C ILE A 84 4.54 -9.91 5.15
N PHE A 85 3.71 -10.92 5.36
CA PHE A 85 4.15 -12.25 5.79
C PHE A 85 4.57 -13.14 4.61
N LYS A 86 5.35 -14.18 4.91
CA LYS A 86 5.53 -15.36 4.06
C LYS A 86 4.30 -16.27 4.18
N ASN A 87 4.34 -17.42 3.50
CA ASN A 87 3.21 -18.34 3.42
C ASN A 87 2.92 -19.08 4.74
N ASP A 88 3.78 -18.89 5.74
CA ASP A 88 3.57 -19.35 7.11
C ASP A 88 2.76 -18.36 7.97
N SER A 89 2.33 -17.22 7.40
CA SER A 89 1.54 -16.18 8.07
C SER A 89 2.22 -15.58 9.30
N TYR A 90 3.55 -15.75 9.43
CA TYR A 90 4.29 -15.40 10.63
C TYR A 90 5.62 -14.72 10.30
N THR A 91 6.39 -15.30 9.39
CA THR A 91 7.71 -14.79 9.05
C THR A 91 7.55 -13.58 8.14
N ILE A 92 8.26 -12.48 8.42
CA ILE A 92 8.30 -11.32 7.53
C ILE A 92 8.96 -11.70 6.20
N ARG A 93 8.30 -11.39 5.08
CA ARG A 93 8.82 -11.65 3.73
C ARG A 93 9.99 -10.72 3.41
N GLU A 94 9.71 -9.42 3.48
CA GLU A 94 10.64 -8.35 3.09
C GLU A 94 10.77 -7.33 4.24
N PRO A 95 11.91 -7.31 4.97
CA PRO A 95 12.06 -6.43 6.13
C PRO A 95 11.85 -4.94 5.82
N TRP A 96 12.31 -4.47 4.65
CA TRP A 96 12.20 -3.07 4.25
C TRP A 96 10.75 -2.58 4.20
N ARG A 97 9.80 -3.42 3.80
CA ARG A 97 8.39 -3.06 3.68
C ARG A 97 7.80 -2.74 5.05
N LEU A 98 8.04 -3.63 6.02
CA LEU A 98 7.57 -3.42 7.39
C LEU A 98 8.27 -2.21 8.02
N THR A 99 9.57 -2.02 7.81
CA THR A 99 10.31 -0.85 8.31
C THR A 99 9.75 0.45 7.77
N ASP A 100 9.53 0.55 6.46
CA ASP A 100 9.00 1.77 5.83
C ASP A 100 7.56 2.05 6.31
N LEU A 101 6.70 1.03 6.39
CA LEU A 101 5.34 1.16 6.91
C LEU A 101 5.30 1.59 8.38
N LYS A 102 6.19 1.03 9.24
CA LYS A 102 6.33 1.49 10.63
C LYS A 102 6.80 2.94 10.73
N GLY A 103 7.64 3.39 9.79
CA GLY A 103 8.02 4.80 9.69
C GLY A 103 6.82 5.70 9.45
N LEU A 104 5.90 5.27 8.59
CA LEU A 104 4.67 5.99 8.27
C LEU A 104 3.62 5.97 9.40
N MET A 105 3.69 5.01 10.34
CA MET A 105 2.79 4.94 11.51
C MET A 105 3.07 5.99 12.60
N THR A 106 4.22 6.66 12.55
CA THR A 106 4.51 7.74 13.51
C THR A 106 3.57 8.92 13.25
N SER A 107 3.08 9.61 14.29
CA SER A 107 2.25 10.81 14.15
C SER A 107 2.92 12.00 14.84
N PRO A 108 3.17 13.12 14.12
CA PRO A 108 3.09 13.23 12.66
C PRO A 108 4.10 12.28 12.01
N ALA A 109 3.85 11.84 10.78
CA ALA A 109 4.76 10.94 10.07
C ALA A 109 6.14 11.60 9.90
N VAL A 110 7.15 11.10 10.62
CA VAL A 110 8.52 11.67 10.59
C VAL A 110 9.42 10.98 9.57
N TRP A 111 8.92 9.93 8.89
CA TRP A 111 9.71 9.18 7.92
C TRP A 111 10.01 10.01 6.68
N ARG A 112 11.29 10.06 6.31
CA ARG A 112 11.78 10.67 5.07
C ARG A 112 12.62 9.64 4.32
N PRO A 113 12.66 9.67 2.97
CA PRO A 113 13.50 8.77 2.17
C PRO A 113 14.99 8.76 2.57
N SER A 114 15.48 9.83 3.21
CA SER A 114 16.83 10.00 3.73
C SER A 114 17.12 9.27 5.05
N ASN A 115 16.13 8.66 5.70
CA ASN A 115 16.28 8.04 7.03
C ASN A 115 16.85 6.61 6.97
N TYR A 116 17.44 6.20 5.84
CA TYR A 116 18.08 4.89 5.65
C TYR A 116 19.56 5.08 5.25
N PRO A 117 20.51 4.25 5.75
CA PRO A 117 21.92 4.28 5.33
C PRO A 117 22.13 3.84 3.87
#